data_AF-A0ABD3DZ26-F1
#
_entry.id   AF-A0ABD3DZ26-F1
#
_cell.length_a   1.000
_cell.length_b   1.000
_cell.length_c   1.000
_cell.angle_alpha   90.00
_cell.angle_beta   90.00
_cell.angle_gamma   90.00
#
_symmetry.space_group_name_H-M   'P 1'
#
loop_
_entity.id
_entity.type
_entity.pdbx_description
1 polymer ?
#
loop_
_entity_poly.entity_id
_entity_poly.type
_entity_poly.pdbx_seq_one_letter_code
_entity_poly.pdbx_strand_id
1 'polypeptide(L)'
;MSWSIKLDFYPNSNNFITSNLHYLKICNFLLLLLLVRLKSIGLSINSSFNSRFVLLVAALSFFAELWIPRTTVVIANCRKTPCYSTLGRRSTSSPSVIVIGAGFAGITAARALFEASFQVTVLESRDRIGGRVHTDYSFGFPVDLGASWLHGVSKENPLASVIGRLGLPLYRTSGDNSVLYDHDLESYALFDVDGNQVPQALVTKVGETFESILKETDVVRQEFSDDMSIQRAISIVFERRPDLRLEGLEHKVLQWYLCRMEGWFAADADTISLKGWDQEELLPGGHGLMVRGYLPVINTLAKGLDIRLSHSVTKIDRRQNGVKVTVEDGRTFIADAAVIAIPLGVLKSNRIEFEPRLPEWKEEAINDLGVGIENKIVLNFDNVFWPNVEFVGVVAETSYGCSYFLNLHKATGHPVLVYMPAGKLARDIEKMSDEAAASFAFMQLKKILPNASEPVQYLVSHWGTDKNSLGSYSYDTVGKSHDLYERLRIPVDNLFFAGEATSFDYPGSVHGAYSTGLMAAEDCRMRVLERYGELDIFQPVMGEEVSISVPLLISRM
;
A
#
# COMPACT_ATOMS: atom_id res chain seq x y z
N MET A 1 -34.10 -37.94 21.10
CA MET A 1 -33.09 -37.44 22.05
C MET A 1 -33.24 -35.93 22.13
N SER A 2 -33.61 -35.44 23.30
CA SER A 2 -33.80 -34.03 23.63
C SER A 2 -32.45 -33.35 23.83
N TRP A 3 -32.26 -32.15 23.25
CA TRP A 3 -31.28 -31.19 23.74
C TRP A 3 -31.88 -29.78 23.66
N SER A 4 -32.11 -29.21 24.84
CA SER A 4 -32.45 -27.80 25.07
C SER A 4 -31.18 -26.95 25.04
N ILE A 5 -31.24 -25.77 24.44
CA ILE A 5 -30.23 -24.71 24.61
C ILE A 5 -30.88 -23.57 25.40
N LYS A 6 -30.32 -23.28 26.58
CA LYS A 6 -30.61 -22.09 27.39
C LYS A 6 -29.91 -20.88 26.74
N LEU A 7 -30.63 -19.77 26.62
CA LEU A 7 -30.09 -18.44 26.34
C LEU A 7 -30.09 -17.65 27.65
N ASP A 8 -28.92 -17.30 28.15
CA ASP A 8 -28.79 -16.37 29.27
C ASP A 8 -28.76 -14.93 28.73
N PHE A 9 -29.63 -14.10 29.29
CA PHE A 9 -29.74 -12.67 29.05
C PHE A 9 -28.84 -11.91 30.04
N TYR A 10 -28.09 -10.91 29.56
CA TYR A 10 -27.70 -9.74 30.36
C TYR A 10 -27.99 -8.45 29.59
N PRO A 11 -28.43 -7.36 30.26
CA PRO A 11 -29.05 -6.21 29.61
C PRO A 11 -28.10 -5.00 29.42
N ASN A 12 -28.46 -4.18 28.44
CA ASN A 12 -28.11 -2.76 28.20
C ASN A 12 -26.72 -2.40 27.66
N SER A 13 -26.66 -2.05 26.36
CA SER A 13 -26.28 -0.68 25.93
C SER A 13 -26.42 -0.50 24.39
N ASN A 14 -27.14 0.56 24.03
CA ASN A 14 -27.16 1.36 22.79
C ASN A 14 -27.02 0.71 21.39
N ASN A 15 -28.12 0.88 20.65
CA ASN A 15 -28.36 0.52 19.25
C ASN A 15 -27.48 1.28 18.26
N PHE A 16 -26.79 0.53 17.38
CA PHE A 16 -26.69 0.81 15.93
C PHE A 16 -26.15 -0.37 15.11
N ILE A 17 -25.73 -1.49 15.76
CA ILE A 17 -25.13 -2.67 15.08
C ILE A 17 -26.14 -3.83 14.90
N THR A 18 -27.32 -3.78 15.52
CA THR A 18 -28.28 -4.91 15.56
C THR A 18 -29.19 -5.03 14.34
N SER A 19 -29.27 -4.03 13.46
CA SER A 19 -30.15 -4.01 12.28
C SER A 19 -29.64 -4.85 11.11
N ASN A 20 -28.33 -4.86 10.83
CA ASN A 20 -27.77 -5.59 9.69
C ASN A 20 -27.71 -7.12 9.91
N LEU A 21 -27.50 -7.58 11.15
CA LEU A 21 -27.52 -9.02 11.45
C LEU A 21 -28.93 -9.63 11.41
N HIS A 22 -29.96 -8.85 11.74
CA HIS A 22 -31.37 -9.30 11.62
C HIS A 22 -31.79 -9.41 10.16
N TYR A 23 -31.37 -8.48 9.32
CA TYR A 23 -31.65 -8.49 7.88
C TYR A 23 -31.06 -9.72 7.19
N LEU A 24 -29.78 -10.02 7.41
CA LEU A 24 -29.10 -11.20 6.86
C LEU A 24 -29.72 -12.53 7.34
N LYS A 25 -30.16 -12.61 8.60
CA LYS A 25 -30.84 -13.80 9.14
C LYS A 25 -32.21 -14.01 8.52
N ILE A 26 -32.98 -12.94 8.27
CA ILE A 26 -34.29 -13.01 7.62
C ILE A 26 -34.14 -13.39 6.15
N CYS A 27 -33.19 -12.80 5.43
CA CYS A 27 -32.91 -13.14 4.03
C CYS A 27 -32.50 -14.62 3.87
N ASN A 28 -31.59 -15.12 4.72
CA ASN A 28 -31.17 -16.52 4.67
C ASN A 28 -32.28 -17.50 5.05
N PHE A 29 -33.15 -17.14 6.00
CA PHE A 29 -34.30 -17.95 6.37
C PHE A 29 -35.35 -18.02 5.25
N LEU A 30 -35.63 -16.90 4.58
CA LEU A 30 -36.54 -16.85 3.44
C LEU A 30 -35.99 -17.62 2.22
N LEU A 31 -34.68 -17.55 1.96
CA LEU A 31 -34.02 -18.30 0.90
C LEU A 31 -34.10 -19.82 1.16
N LEU A 32 -33.92 -20.25 2.42
CA LEU A 32 -34.01 -21.66 2.81
C LEU A 32 -35.45 -22.19 2.66
N LEU A 33 -36.46 -21.41 3.06
CA LEU A 33 -37.87 -21.76 2.86
C LEU A 33 -38.24 -21.85 1.38
N LEU A 34 -37.69 -20.97 0.54
CA LEU A 34 -37.90 -20.98 -0.91
C LEU A 34 -37.31 -22.26 -1.53
N LEU A 35 -36.09 -22.63 -1.13
CA LEU A 35 -35.41 -23.83 -1.63
C LEU A 35 -36.10 -25.14 -1.18
N VAL A 36 -36.60 -25.19 0.05
CA VAL A 36 -37.39 -26.33 0.56
C VAL A 36 -38.70 -26.48 -0.21
N ARG A 37 -39.38 -25.38 -0.53
CA ARG A 37 -40.65 -25.39 -1.28
C ARG A 37 -40.44 -25.72 -2.77
N LEU A 38 -39.33 -25.29 -3.38
CA LEU A 38 -38.98 -25.65 -4.76
C LEU A 38 -38.65 -27.14 -4.90
N LYS A 39 -37.99 -27.75 -3.89
CA LYS A 39 -37.77 -29.21 -3.84
C LYS A 39 -39.05 -30.02 -3.67
N SER A 40 -40.04 -29.52 -2.91
CA SER A 40 -41.30 -30.25 -2.69
C SER A 40 -42.23 -30.25 -3.91
N ILE A 41 -41.96 -29.43 -4.93
CA ILE A 41 -42.75 -29.31 -6.17
C ILE A 41 -42.00 -29.96 -7.37
N GLY A 42 -40.85 -30.60 -7.14
CA GLY A 42 -40.15 -31.42 -8.13
C GLY A 42 -39.48 -30.65 -9.28
N LEU A 43 -39.17 -29.36 -9.09
CA LEU A 43 -38.48 -28.55 -10.10
C LEU A 43 -36.96 -28.64 -9.94
N SER A 44 -36.29 -29.19 -10.95
CA SER A 44 -34.84 -29.12 -11.16
C SER A 44 -34.51 -27.85 -11.96
N ILE A 45 -33.54 -27.06 -11.50
CA ILE A 45 -33.07 -25.87 -12.22
C ILE A 45 -32.14 -26.34 -13.34
N ASN A 46 -32.65 -26.40 -14.56
CA ASN A 46 -31.84 -26.46 -15.77
C ASN A 46 -32.21 -25.32 -16.70
N SER A 47 -31.19 -24.73 -17.32
CA SER A 47 -31.19 -23.48 -18.07
C SER A 47 -32.18 -23.44 -19.24
N SER A 48 -33.23 -22.62 -19.13
CA SER A 48 -33.91 -22.00 -20.27
C SER A 48 -34.82 -20.88 -19.77
N PHE A 49 -34.55 -19.64 -20.19
CA PHE A 49 -35.39 -18.47 -19.92
C PHE A 49 -36.81 -18.70 -20.44
N ASN A 50 -37.80 -18.67 -19.55
CA ASN A 50 -39.20 -18.79 -19.92
C ASN A 50 -40.07 -17.75 -19.18
N SER A 51 -41.08 -17.22 -19.87
CA SER A 51 -41.86 -16.02 -19.53
C SER A 51 -42.63 -16.04 -18.20
N ARG A 52 -42.60 -17.15 -17.46
CA ARG A 52 -43.17 -17.25 -16.09
C ARG A 52 -42.22 -16.75 -14.99
N PHE A 53 -40.90 -16.65 -15.26
CA PHE A 53 -39.93 -16.09 -14.30
C PHE A 53 -40.07 -14.56 -14.18
N VAL A 54 -40.46 -13.89 -15.26
CA VAL A 54 -40.68 -12.43 -15.30
C VAL A 54 -41.91 -12.02 -14.45
N LEU A 55 -42.95 -12.84 -14.44
CA LEU A 55 -44.15 -12.62 -13.59
C LEU A 55 -43.88 -12.85 -12.09
N LEU A 56 -42.94 -13.73 -11.74
CA LEU A 56 -42.56 -13.99 -10.35
C LEU A 56 -41.66 -12.88 -9.78
N VAL A 57 -40.76 -12.32 -10.61
CA VAL A 57 -39.94 -11.15 -10.26
C VAL A 57 -40.82 -9.90 -10.10
N ALA A 58 -41.81 -9.69 -10.97
CA ALA A 58 -42.76 -8.57 -10.86
C ALA A 58 -43.64 -8.64 -9.59
N ALA A 59 -44.03 -9.84 -9.14
CA ALA A 59 -44.79 -10.03 -7.91
C ALA A 59 -43.95 -9.80 -6.64
N LEU A 60 -42.64 -10.05 -6.68
CA LEU A 60 -41.71 -9.77 -5.58
C LEU A 60 -41.37 -8.28 -5.48
N SER A 61 -41.33 -7.55 -6.60
CA SER A 61 -41.21 -6.08 -6.61
C SER A 61 -42.43 -5.40 -5.98
N PHE A 62 -43.63 -5.97 -6.11
CA PHE A 62 -44.87 -5.39 -5.57
C PHE A 62 -45.00 -5.49 -4.04
N PHE A 63 -44.29 -6.43 -3.39
CA PHE A 63 -44.26 -6.53 -1.92
C PHE A 63 -43.13 -5.73 -1.27
N ALA A 64 -42.09 -5.35 -2.02
CA ALA A 64 -41.01 -4.49 -1.54
C ALA A 64 -41.44 -3.00 -1.44
N GLU A 65 -42.47 -2.58 -2.17
CA GLU A 65 -43.00 -1.20 -2.14
C GLU A 65 -43.91 -0.88 -0.93
N LEU A 66 -44.22 -1.86 -0.06
CA LEU A 66 -45.10 -1.69 1.10
C LEU A 66 -44.37 -1.32 2.41
N TRP A 67 -43.06 -1.06 2.38
CA TRP A 67 -42.29 -0.64 3.55
C TRP A 67 -41.30 0.51 3.26
N ILE A 68 -41.75 1.49 2.47
CA ILE A 68 -41.09 2.80 2.32
C ILE A 68 -42.13 3.87 2.72
N PRO A 69 -41.84 4.77 3.68
CA PRO A 69 -42.78 5.82 4.05
C PRO A 69 -42.94 6.81 2.87
N ARG A 70 -44.16 6.87 2.33
CA ARG A 70 -44.57 7.85 1.30
C ARG A 70 -44.44 9.27 1.86
N THR A 71 -43.59 10.09 1.26
CA THR A 71 -43.75 11.56 1.28
C THR A 71 -44.39 12.00 -0.03
N THR A 72 -45.51 12.67 0.11
CA THR A 72 -46.40 13.15 -0.95
C THR A 72 -45.71 14.21 -1.83
N VAL A 73 -45.61 13.95 -3.13
CA VAL A 73 -45.36 14.98 -4.15
C VAL A 73 -46.67 15.76 -4.35
N VAL A 74 -46.75 16.98 -3.81
CA VAL A 74 -47.77 17.95 -4.19
C VAL A 74 -47.19 18.83 -5.29
N ILE A 75 -47.68 18.64 -6.52
CA ILE A 75 -47.47 19.58 -7.62
C ILE A 75 -48.36 20.80 -7.33
N ALA A 76 -47.75 21.95 -7.04
CA ALA A 76 -48.47 23.22 -6.94
C ALA A 76 -47.78 24.32 -7.77
N ASN A 77 -48.59 24.94 -8.60
CA ASN A 77 -48.28 26.01 -9.54
C ASN A 77 -47.59 27.23 -8.93
N CYS A 78 -46.76 27.87 -9.76
CA CYS A 78 -46.24 29.22 -9.62
C CYS A 78 -47.30 30.27 -9.20
N ARG A 79 -47.10 30.89 -8.03
CA ARG A 79 -46.96 32.36 -7.80
C ARG A 79 -47.42 32.73 -6.38
N LYS A 80 -46.47 33.33 -5.64
CA LYS A 80 -46.57 34.38 -4.60
C LYS A 80 -45.73 34.01 -3.37
N THR A 81 -44.74 34.85 -3.13
CA THR A 81 -43.96 34.97 -1.88
C THR A 81 -44.86 35.04 -0.66
N PRO A 82 -44.44 34.39 0.44
CA PRO A 82 -44.32 35.11 1.69
C PRO A 82 -42.93 34.96 2.31
N CYS A 83 -42.45 36.09 2.82
CA CYS A 83 -41.28 36.24 3.66
C CYS A 83 -41.50 35.54 5.01
N TYR A 84 -40.59 34.66 5.43
CA TYR A 84 -40.42 34.28 6.83
C TYR A 84 -38.94 34.24 7.20
N SER A 85 -38.60 35.20 8.06
CA SER A 85 -37.57 35.22 9.11
C SER A 85 -36.28 34.41 8.90
N THR A 86 -35.22 35.18 8.70
CA THR A 86 -33.80 34.88 8.90
C THR A 86 -33.50 33.92 10.06
N LEU A 87 -33.20 32.67 9.72
CA LEU A 87 -32.44 31.73 10.55
C LEU A 87 -31.06 31.58 9.92
N GLY A 88 -30.03 31.98 10.67
CA GLY A 88 -28.62 31.61 10.47
C GLY A 88 -28.01 31.96 9.11
N ARG A 89 -27.15 32.98 9.09
CA ARG A 89 -26.22 33.26 7.99
C ARG A 89 -25.39 31.99 7.72
N ARG A 90 -25.77 31.17 6.73
CA ARG A 90 -24.96 30.04 6.23
C ARG A 90 -23.59 30.59 5.83
N SER A 91 -22.53 29.90 6.24
CA SER A 91 -21.19 30.21 5.76
C SER A 91 -21.20 30.14 4.23
N THR A 92 -20.78 31.22 3.58
CA THR A 92 -20.75 31.34 2.10
C THR A 92 -19.42 30.88 1.52
N SER A 93 -18.52 30.33 2.35
CA SER A 93 -17.23 29.79 1.93
C SER A 93 -17.31 28.29 1.73
N SER A 94 -16.74 27.80 0.62
CA SER A 94 -16.52 26.37 0.40
C SER A 94 -15.75 25.76 1.58
N PRO A 95 -16.06 24.50 1.97
CA PRO A 95 -15.32 23.82 3.01
C PRO A 95 -13.85 23.70 2.63
N SER A 96 -12.97 23.82 3.61
CA SER A 96 -11.51 23.95 3.42
C SER A 96 -10.75 22.81 4.09
N VAL A 97 -9.72 22.29 3.43
CA VAL A 97 -8.88 21.20 3.94
C VAL A 97 -7.40 21.49 3.68
N ILE A 98 -6.56 21.25 4.68
CA ILE A 98 -5.11 21.21 4.52
C ILE A 98 -4.66 19.77 4.38
N VAL A 99 -3.92 19.44 3.33
CA VAL A 99 -3.27 18.13 3.19
C VAL A 99 -1.79 18.30 3.50
N ILE A 100 -1.27 17.48 4.42
CA ILE A 100 0.14 17.55 4.86
C ILE A 100 0.90 16.38 4.25
N GLY A 101 1.77 16.69 3.30
CA GLY A 101 2.52 15.74 2.47
C GLY A 101 1.96 15.63 1.05
N ALA A 102 2.81 15.84 0.04
CA ALA A 102 2.50 15.68 -1.38
C ALA A 102 3.09 14.37 -1.96
N GLY A 103 3.06 13.30 -1.18
CA GLY A 103 3.22 11.93 -1.67
C GLY A 103 1.94 11.41 -2.34
N PHE A 104 1.93 10.15 -2.79
CA PHE A 104 0.77 9.54 -3.44
C PHE A 104 -0.51 9.62 -2.60
N ALA A 105 -0.45 9.32 -1.31
CA ALA A 105 -1.62 9.41 -0.42
C ALA A 105 -2.19 10.82 -0.33
N GLY A 106 -1.33 11.82 -0.08
CA GLY A 106 -1.77 13.21 0.06
C GLY A 106 -2.27 13.80 -1.25
N ILE A 107 -1.57 13.58 -2.38
CA ILE A 107 -2.02 14.07 -3.69
C ILE A 107 -3.34 13.41 -4.10
N THR A 108 -3.53 12.13 -3.80
CA THR A 108 -4.79 11.42 -4.09
C THR A 108 -5.92 11.99 -3.24
N ALA A 109 -5.70 12.19 -1.94
CA ALA A 109 -6.68 12.80 -1.06
C ALA A 109 -7.04 14.23 -1.51
N ALA A 110 -6.03 15.03 -1.85
CA ALA A 110 -6.18 16.40 -2.31
C ALA A 110 -6.99 16.48 -3.63
N ARG A 111 -6.72 15.56 -4.57
CA ARG A 111 -7.47 15.43 -5.83
C ARG A 111 -8.95 15.14 -5.57
N ALA A 112 -9.24 14.12 -4.77
CA ALA A 112 -10.61 13.70 -4.49
C ALA A 112 -11.40 14.83 -3.77
N LEU A 113 -10.80 15.50 -2.80
CA LEU A 113 -11.42 16.65 -2.11
C LEU A 113 -11.61 17.86 -3.03
N PHE A 114 -10.63 18.15 -3.90
CA PHE A 114 -10.73 19.22 -4.89
C PHE A 114 -11.87 18.98 -5.88
N GLU A 115 -12.04 17.75 -6.37
CA GLU A 115 -13.15 17.35 -7.23
C GLU A 115 -14.50 17.42 -6.51
N ALA A 116 -14.51 17.19 -5.20
CA ALA A 116 -15.66 17.43 -4.32
C ALA A 116 -15.91 18.93 -3.99
N SER A 117 -15.26 19.87 -4.70
CA SER A 117 -15.40 21.32 -4.53
C SER A 117 -14.93 21.89 -3.18
N PHE A 118 -14.04 21.19 -2.49
CA PHE A 118 -13.35 21.73 -1.31
C PHE A 118 -12.23 22.69 -1.72
N GLN A 119 -11.98 23.70 -0.90
CA GLN A 119 -10.76 24.49 -0.99
C GLN A 119 -9.62 23.68 -0.37
N VAL A 120 -8.71 23.17 -1.20
CA VAL A 120 -7.60 22.31 -0.76
C VAL A 120 -6.26 23.04 -0.89
N THR A 121 -5.47 23.02 0.18
CA THR A 121 -4.06 23.45 0.16
C THR A 121 -3.17 22.29 0.61
N VAL A 122 -2.21 21.90 -0.22
CA VAL A 122 -1.23 20.85 0.10
C VAL A 122 0.07 21.49 0.59
N LEU A 123 0.56 21.08 1.77
CA LEU A 123 1.83 21.52 2.32
C LEU A 123 2.85 20.39 2.21
N GLU A 124 3.94 20.61 1.49
CA GLU A 124 5.01 19.64 1.26
C GLU A 124 6.34 20.19 1.76
N SER A 125 7.07 19.41 2.55
CA SER A 125 8.33 19.85 3.14
C SER A 125 9.48 19.87 2.14
N ARG A 126 9.44 19.01 1.12
CA ARG A 126 10.41 18.97 0.03
C ARG A 126 10.15 20.09 -0.99
N ASP A 127 11.14 20.32 -1.84
CA ASP A 127 11.08 21.15 -3.05
C ASP A 127 10.50 20.40 -4.26
N ARG A 128 9.94 19.20 -4.04
CA ARG A 128 9.31 18.35 -5.06
C ARG A 128 8.11 17.61 -4.49
N ILE A 129 7.20 17.21 -5.37
CA ILE A 129 6.16 16.22 -5.05
C ILE A 129 6.71 14.79 -5.14
N GLY A 130 5.91 13.78 -4.78
CA GLY A 130 6.28 12.36 -4.90
C GLY A 130 6.54 11.68 -3.57
N GLY A 131 7.10 12.42 -2.60
CA GLY A 131 7.57 11.83 -1.35
C GLY A 131 8.56 10.69 -1.62
N ARG A 132 8.20 9.48 -1.18
CA ARG A 132 8.95 8.23 -1.39
C ARG A 132 8.86 7.63 -2.80
N VAL A 133 8.10 8.28 -3.68
CA VAL A 133 8.11 7.99 -5.11
C VAL A 133 8.93 9.07 -5.79
N HIS A 134 10.15 8.73 -6.21
CA HIS A 134 11.12 9.68 -6.75
C HIS A 134 11.79 9.13 -7.99
N THR A 135 11.42 9.68 -9.15
CA THR A 135 12.11 9.47 -10.42
C THR A 135 13.15 10.57 -10.61
N ASP A 136 14.40 10.18 -10.83
CA ASP A 136 15.53 11.04 -11.21
C ASP A 136 15.75 10.98 -12.74
N TYR A 137 16.24 12.07 -13.33
CA TYR A 137 16.49 12.17 -14.79
C TYR A 137 17.93 12.61 -15.11
N SER A 138 18.84 12.64 -14.14
CA SER A 138 20.21 13.16 -14.32
C SER A 138 21.06 12.34 -15.30
N PHE A 139 20.70 11.08 -15.55
CA PHE A 139 21.31 10.24 -16.58
C PHE A 139 20.76 10.52 -18.00
N GLY A 140 19.80 11.45 -18.15
CA GLY A 140 19.09 11.73 -19.40
C GLY A 140 17.89 10.82 -19.67
N PHE A 141 17.62 9.87 -18.78
CA PHE A 141 16.46 8.96 -18.81
C PHE A 141 15.95 8.70 -17.38
N PRO A 142 14.69 8.26 -17.20
CA PRO A 142 14.10 8.11 -15.87
C PRO A 142 14.70 6.93 -15.10
N VAL A 143 15.07 7.17 -13.84
CA VAL A 143 15.45 6.13 -12.88
C VAL A 143 14.72 6.38 -11.56
N ASP A 144 13.98 5.40 -11.06
CA ASP A 144 13.29 5.50 -9.79
C ASP A 144 14.23 5.16 -8.61
N LEU A 145 14.51 6.15 -7.76
CA LEU A 145 15.23 6.01 -6.48
C LEU A 145 14.31 5.54 -5.33
N GLY A 146 13.00 5.67 -5.51
CA GLY A 146 11.96 5.20 -4.59
C GLY A 146 11.23 3.98 -5.14
N ALA A 147 9.90 3.97 -5.07
CA ALA A 147 9.09 2.92 -5.70
C ALA A 147 9.35 2.83 -7.23
N SER A 148 9.53 1.60 -7.74
CA SER A 148 9.71 1.33 -9.19
C SER A 148 8.73 0.31 -9.75
N TRP A 149 8.10 -0.50 -8.91
CA TRP A 149 7.16 -1.54 -9.34
C TRP A 149 5.70 -1.12 -9.13
N LEU A 150 4.87 -1.58 -10.05
CA LEU A 150 3.43 -1.75 -9.87
C LEU A 150 3.19 -3.21 -9.48
N HIS A 151 2.75 -3.44 -8.23
CA HIS A 151 2.34 -4.76 -7.78
C HIS A 151 0.86 -4.98 -8.11
N GLY A 152 0.55 -6.07 -8.79
CA GLY A 152 -0.75 -6.31 -9.38
C GLY A 152 -0.89 -5.62 -10.74
N VAL A 153 -0.26 -6.17 -11.79
CA VAL A 153 -0.40 -5.64 -13.16
C VAL A 153 -1.75 -6.05 -13.75
N SER A 154 -2.82 -5.51 -13.18
CA SER A 154 -4.18 -5.84 -13.54
C SER A 154 -5.10 -4.64 -13.40
N LYS A 155 -6.37 -4.80 -13.81
CA LYS A 155 -7.39 -3.75 -13.70
C LYS A 155 -7.84 -3.51 -12.26
N GLU A 156 -7.59 -4.46 -11.36
CA GLU A 156 -7.89 -4.40 -9.94
C GLU A 156 -6.97 -3.43 -9.21
N ASN A 157 -5.76 -3.18 -9.73
CA ASN A 157 -4.90 -2.15 -9.18
C ASN A 157 -5.50 -0.74 -9.42
N PRO A 158 -5.67 0.08 -8.38
CA PRO A 158 -6.35 1.37 -8.49
C PRO A 158 -5.60 2.38 -9.38
N LEU A 159 -4.31 2.16 -9.65
CA LEU A 159 -3.51 3.00 -10.55
C LEU A 159 -3.64 2.59 -12.02
N ALA A 160 -4.25 1.43 -12.33
CA ALA A 160 -4.28 0.89 -13.68
C ALA A 160 -4.93 1.84 -14.69
N SER A 161 -6.01 2.52 -14.30
CA SER A 161 -6.71 3.49 -15.16
C SER A 161 -5.84 4.70 -15.52
N VAL A 162 -5.12 5.28 -14.55
CA VAL A 162 -4.25 6.44 -14.81
C VAL A 162 -3.01 6.03 -15.61
N ILE A 163 -2.41 4.87 -15.31
CA ILE A 163 -1.26 4.33 -16.04
C ILE A 163 -1.65 4.01 -17.50
N GLY A 164 -2.79 3.34 -17.71
CA GLY A 164 -3.32 3.01 -19.02
C GLY A 164 -3.60 4.27 -19.86
N ARG A 165 -4.29 5.27 -19.31
CA ARG A 165 -4.58 6.54 -20.02
C ARG A 165 -3.32 7.31 -20.41
N LEU A 166 -2.25 7.22 -19.61
CA LEU A 166 -0.96 7.83 -19.91
C LEU A 166 -0.13 6.99 -20.91
N GLY A 167 -0.55 5.77 -21.23
CA GLY A 167 0.19 4.86 -22.11
C GLY A 167 1.57 4.52 -21.56
N LEU A 168 1.71 4.41 -20.24
CA LEU A 168 3.00 4.11 -19.62
C LEU A 168 3.32 2.61 -19.79
N PRO A 169 4.48 2.26 -20.38
CA PRO A 169 4.89 0.88 -20.53
C PRO A 169 5.35 0.29 -19.20
N LEU A 170 4.93 -0.95 -18.96
CA LEU A 170 5.36 -1.81 -17.86
C LEU A 170 6.21 -2.95 -18.41
N TYR A 171 7.33 -3.23 -17.77
CA TYR A 171 8.08 -4.46 -18.00
C TYR A 171 7.69 -5.47 -16.92
N ARG A 172 7.09 -6.60 -17.31
CA ARG A 172 6.62 -7.60 -16.36
C ARG A 172 7.80 -8.38 -15.80
N THR A 173 8.05 -8.25 -14.50
CA THR A 173 9.13 -8.93 -13.78
C THR A 173 8.67 -10.20 -13.08
N SER A 174 7.37 -10.48 -13.00
CA SER A 174 6.84 -11.72 -12.42
C SER A 174 5.46 -12.12 -12.95
N GLY A 175 5.13 -13.41 -12.90
CA GLY A 175 3.83 -14.00 -13.24
C GLY A 175 2.79 -13.87 -12.11
N ASP A 176 1.62 -14.47 -12.31
CA ASP A 176 0.48 -14.39 -11.37
C ASP A 176 0.66 -15.28 -10.12
N ASN A 177 1.56 -16.26 -10.19
CA ASN A 177 1.88 -17.17 -9.09
C ASN A 177 3.09 -16.68 -8.28
N SER A 178 3.52 -15.43 -8.44
CA SER A 178 4.54 -14.85 -7.56
C SER A 178 3.93 -14.64 -6.18
N VAL A 179 3.94 -15.69 -5.34
CA VAL A 179 3.78 -15.52 -3.89
C VAL A 179 4.91 -14.59 -3.43
N LEU A 180 4.68 -13.91 -2.31
CA LEU A 180 5.79 -13.30 -1.58
C LEU A 180 6.94 -14.33 -1.56
N TYR A 181 8.16 -13.93 -1.92
CA TYR A 181 9.36 -14.81 -1.99
C TYR A 181 9.44 -15.81 -3.16
N ASP A 182 8.50 -15.80 -4.10
CA ASP A 182 8.31 -16.89 -5.06
C ASP A 182 8.86 -16.61 -6.48
N HIS A 183 9.11 -17.75 -7.11
CA HIS A 183 9.84 -18.24 -8.26
C HIS A 183 9.66 -17.53 -9.61
N ASP A 184 9.12 -16.32 -9.65
CA ASP A 184 8.78 -15.63 -10.89
C ASP A 184 9.69 -14.44 -11.22
N LEU A 185 10.84 -14.29 -10.57
CA LEU A 185 11.99 -13.71 -11.26
C LEU A 185 12.45 -14.75 -12.28
N GLU A 186 11.80 -14.80 -13.44
CA GLU A 186 11.97 -15.84 -14.46
C GLU A 186 13.43 -15.98 -14.92
N SER A 187 14.30 -15.02 -14.56
CA SER A 187 15.71 -15.02 -14.94
C SER A 187 16.62 -14.38 -13.90
N TYR A 188 17.50 -15.19 -13.29
CA TYR A 188 18.58 -14.73 -12.42
C TYR A 188 19.90 -15.44 -12.74
N ALA A 189 21.02 -14.83 -12.33
CA ALA A 189 22.33 -15.46 -12.34
C ALA A 189 23.00 -15.23 -10.98
N LEU A 190 23.20 -16.31 -10.22
CA LEU A 190 23.87 -16.25 -8.93
C LEU A 190 25.32 -16.67 -9.06
N PHE A 191 26.18 -16.03 -8.30
CA PHE A 191 27.62 -16.28 -8.24
C PHE A 191 28.06 -16.40 -6.79
N ASP A 192 29.05 -17.26 -6.52
CA ASP A 192 29.73 -17.24 -5.23
C ASP A 192 30.72 -16.06 -5.13
N VAL A 193 31.32 -15.90 -3.95
CA VAL A 193 32.27 -14.82 -3.67
C VAL A 193 33.56 -14.90 -4.47
N ASP A 194 33.86 -16.05 -5.06
CA ASP A 194 35.03 -16.30 -5.91
C ASP A 194 34.71 -16.08 -7.40
N GLY A 195 33.47 -15.72 -7.74
CA GLY A 195 33.00 -15.43 -9.09
C GLY A 195 32.58 -16.66 -9.89
N ASN A 196 32.43 -17.83 -9.26
CA ASN A 196 31.89 -19.01 -9.93
C ASN A 196 30.37 -18.93 -9.99
N GLN A 197 29.80 -19.19 -11.17
CA GLN A 197 28.37 -19.23 -11.32
C GLN A 197 27.76 -20.43 -10.59
N VAL A 198 26.74 -20.18 -9.78
CA VAL A 198 25.98 -21.22 -9.09
C VAL A 198 25.12 -21.97 -10.11
N PRO A 199 25.14 -23.32 -10.15
CA PRO A 199 24.31 -24.07 -11.07
C PRO A 199 22.82 -23.78 -10.87
N GLN A 200 22.10 -23.49 -11.95
CA GLN A 200 20.68 -23.14 -11.91
C GLN A 200 19.82 -24.21 -11.22
N ALA A 201 20.10 -25.48 -11.46
CA ALA A 201 19.41 -26.60 -10.83
C ALA A 201 19.58 -26.62 -9.29
N LEU A 202 20.73 -26.16 -8.79
CA LEU A 202 20.95 -26.01 -7.34
C LEU A 202 20.08 -24.90 -6.78
N VAL A 203 20.00 -23.75 -7.48
CA VAL A 203 19.17 -22.63 -7.03
C VAL A 203 17.70 -23.02 -6.98
N THR A 204 17.19 -23.68 -8.02
CA THR A 204 15.81 -24.21 -8.04
C THR A 204 15.55 -25.17 -6.88
N LYS A 205 16.43 -26.15 -6.64
CA LYS A 205 16.31 -27.09 -5.52
C LYS A 205 16.29 -26.39 -4.16
N VAL A 206 17.14 -25.38 -3.96
CA VAL A 206 17.18 -24.61 -2.72
C VAL A 206 15.92 -23.75 -2.57
N GLY A 207 15.38 -23.19 -3.65
CA GLY A 207 14.08 -22.49 -3.63
C GLY A 207 12.94 -23.39 -3.16
N GLU A 208 12.82 -24.59 -3.73
CA GLU A 208 11.83 -25.61 -3.30
C GLU A 208 12.01 -26.00 -1.82
N THR A 209 13.27 -26.06 -1.36
CA THR A 209 13.59 -26.32 0.05
C THR A 209 13.20 -25.12 0.92
N PHE A 210 13.43 -23.89 0.46
CA PHE A 210 13.05 -22.67 1.18
C PHE A 210 11.54 -22.55 1.32
N GLU A 211 10.76 -22.84 0.28
CA GLU A 211 9.30 -22.96 0.40
C GLU A 211 8.89 -24.00 1.45
N SER A 212 9.57 -25.14 1.48
CA SER A 212 9.29 -26.19 2.46
C SER A 212 9.60 -25.73 3.89
N ILE A 213 10.69 -24.96 4.06
CA ILE A 213 11.03 -24.32 5.34
C ILE A 213 9.91 -23.35 5.75
N LEU A 214 9.44 -22.49 4.85
CA LEU A 214 8.36 -21.53 5.14
C LEU A 214 7.04 -22.24 5.51
N LYS A 215 6.67 -23.31 4.80
CA LYS A 215 5.52 -24.16 5.15
C LYS A 215 5.64 -24.77 6.56
N GLU A 216 6.84 -25.15 6.98
CA GLU A 216 7.08 -25.62 8.35
C GLU A 216 7.05 -24.46 9.37
N THR A 217 7.44 -23.24 8.99
CA THR A 217 7.26 -22.07 9.86
C THR A 217 5.79 -21.76 10.13
N ASP A 218 4.86 -22.11 9.23
CA ASP A 218 3.42 -22.00 9.49
C ASP A 218 2.96 -22.95 10.60
N VAL A 219 3.54 -24.15 10.66
CA VAL A 219 3.29 -25.09 11.76
C VAL A 219 3.79 -24.50 13.08
N VAL A 220 5.01 -23.95 13.08
CA VAL A 220 5.56 -23.24 14.25
C VAL A 220 4.65 -22.08 14.67
N ARG A 221 4.16 -21.29 13.70
CA ARG A 221 3.25 -20.17 13.94
C ARG A 221 1.96 -20.59 14.64
N GLN A 222 1.41 -21.75 14.29
CA GLN A 222 0.16 -22.25 14.87
C GLN A 222 0.34 -22.83 16.28
N GLU A 223 1.53 -23.34 16.60
CA GLU A 223 1.83 -23.96 17.90
C GLU A 223 2.13 -22.95 19.01
N PHE A 224 2.74 -21.82 18.67
CA PHE A 224 3.18 -20.82 19.65
C PHE A 224 2.15 -19.70 19.82
N SER A 225 1.76 -19.43 21.07
CA SER A 225 0.85 -18.33 21.39
C SER A 225 1.52 -16.97 21.24
N ASP A 226 2.81 -16.88 21.57
CA ASP A 226 3.59 -15.65 21.48
C ASP A 226 4.20 -15.53 20.07
N ASP A 227 4.29 -14.30 19.59
CA ASP A 227 4.94 -14.04 18.30
C ASP A 227 6.46 -14.16 18.42
N MET A 228 7.12 -14.45 17.29
CA MET A 228 8.57 -14.53 17.18
C MET A 228 9.02 -14.04 15.80
N SER A 229 10.33 -13.89 15.61
CA SER A 229 10.85 -13.54 14.29
C SER A 229 10.84 -14.72 13.33
N ILE A 230 10.76 -14.43 12.02
CA ILE A 230 10.94 -15.44 10.97
C ILE A 230 12.27 -16.17 11.14
N GLN A 231 13.37 -15.47 11.44
CA GLN A 231 14.66 -16.12 11.67
C GLN A 231 14.62 -17.11 12.85
N ARG A 232 13.92 -16.76 13.94
CA ARG A 232 13.75 -17.67 15.08
C ARG A 232 12.91 -18.89 14.69
N ALA A 233 11.85 -18.69 13.91
CA ALA A 233 11.00 -19.78 13.41
C ALA A 233 11.80 -20.75 12.54
N ILE A 234 12.60 -20.25 11.60
CA ILE A 234 13.49 -21.05 10.74
C ILE A 234 14.50 -21.85 11.58
N SER A 235 15.03 -21.26 12.64
CA SER A 235 15.93 -21.97 13.57
C SER A 235 15.23 -23.15 14.25
N ILE A 236 13.98 -22.99 14.66
CA ILE A 236 13.15 -24.07 15.23
C ILE A 236 12.86 -25.14 14.19
N VAL A 237 12.53 -24.76 12.95
CA VAL A 237 12.33 -25.69 11.83
C VAL A 237 13.58 -26.54 11.64
N PHE A 238 14.76 -25.94 11.63
CA PHE A 238 16.02 -26.68 11.51
C PHE A 238 16.30 -27.62 12.68
N GLU A 239 15.91 -27.29 13.91
CA GLU A 239 16.01 -28.21 15.05
C GLU A 239 15.09 -29.44 14.89
N ARG A 240 13.89 -29.25 14.32
CA ARG A 240 12.86 -30.30 14.17
C ARG A 240 13.02 -31.12 12.89
N ARG A 241 13.49 -30.49 11.82
CA ARG A 241 13.68 -31.03 10.48
C ARG A 241 15.13 -30.84 10.04
N PRO A 242 16.09 -31.61 10.63
CA PRO A 242 17.49 -31.53 10.24
C PRO A 242 17.71 -31.84 8.75
N ASP A 243 16.79 -32.56 8.11
CA ASP A 243 16.79 -32.86 6.67
C ASP A 243 16.62 -31.62 5.78
N LEU A 244 16.05 -30.53 6.32
CA LEU A 244 15.93 -29.24 5.62
C LEU A 244 17.16 -28.33 5.83
N ARG A 245 18.13 -28.73 6.67
CA ARG A 245 19.36 -27.96 6.85
C ARG A 245 20.25 -28.12 5.62
N LEU A 246 20.62 -27.00 5.03
CA LEU A 246 21.51 -26.92 3.89
C LEU A 246 22.92 -26.55 4.35
N GLU A 247 23.93 -27.10 3.70
CA GLU A 247 25.35 -26.88 3.98
C GLU A 247 26.11 -26.40 2.73
N GLY A 248 27.31 -25.85 2.93
CA GLY A 248 28.19 -25.43 1.83
C GLY A 248 27.51 -24.43 0.89
N LEU A 249 27.53 -24.71 -0.42
CA LEU A 249 26.96 -23.80 -1.41
C LEU A 249 25.44 -23.68 -1.31
N GLU A 250 24.73 -24.76 -0.95
CA GLU A 250 23.27 -24.74 -0.78
C GLU A 250 22.87 -23.80 0.37
N HIS A 251 23.64 -23.78 1.46
CA HIS A 251 23.46 -22.83 2.55
C HIS A 251 23.59 -21.37 2.08
N LYS A 252 24.61 -21.07 1.27
CA LYS A 252 24.83 -19.71 0.75
C LYS A 252 23.68 -19.24 -0.13
N VAL A 253 23.13 -20.15 -0.95
CA VAL A 253 21.95 -19.86 -1.77
C VAL A 253 20.72 -19.61 -0.89
N LEU A 254 20.54 -20.38 0.18
CA LEU A 254 19.47 -20.14 1.16
C LEU A 254 19.60 -18.76 1.82
N GLN A 255 20.82 -18.34 2.18
CA GLN A 255 21.07 -16.99 2.72
C GLN A 255 20.71 -15.89 1.70
N TRP A 256 20.86 -16.16 0.41
CA TRP A 256 20.43 -15.23 -0.64
C TRP A 256 18.91 -15.12 -0.74
N TYR A 257 18.17 -16.22 -0.56
CA TYR A 257 16.70 -16.17 -0.43
C TYR A 257 16.26 -15.36 0.80
N LEU A 258 16.94 -15.52 1.94
CA LEU A 258 16.71 -14.68 3.12
C LEU A 258 17.01 -13.21 2.84
N CYS A 259 18.12 -12.90 2.16
CA CYS A 259 18.46 -11.54 1.72
C CYS A 259 17.36 -10.93 0.83
N ARG A 260 16.74 -11.73 -0.06
CA ARG A 260 15.61 -11.28 -0.89
C ARG A 260 14.35 -11.01 -0.07
N MET A 261 14.06 -11.84 0.93
CA MET A 261 12.97 -11.60 1.89
C MET A 261 13.22 -10.32 2.69
N GLU A 262 14.43 -10.11 3.19
CA GLU A 262 14.82 -8.89 3.91
C GLU A 262 14.67 -7.64 3.02
N GLY A 263 14.99 -7.77 1.72
CA GLY A 263 14.71 -6.78 0.69
C GLY A 263 13.22 -6.45 0.58
N TRP A 264 12.36 -7.45 0.51
CA TRP A 264 10.90 -7.27 0.42
C TRP A 264 10.36 -6.40 1.56
N PHE A 265 10.74 -6.71 2.80
CA PHE A 265 10.27 -5.97 3.98
C PHE A 265 11.10 -4.75 4.34
N ALA A 266 12.20 -4.50 3.62
CA ALA A 266 13.21 -3.53 3.99
C ALA A 266 13.72 -3.71 5.45
N ALA A 267 13.71 -4.94 5.97
CA ALA A 267 13.95 -5.24 7.38
C ALA A 267 14.75 -6.55 7.52
N ASP A 268 15.49 -6.68 8.63
CA ASP A 268 16.28 -7.88 8.91
C ASP A 268 15.36 -9.03 9.39
N ALA A 269 15.68 -10.27 9.01
CA ALA A 269 14.79 -11.42 9.25
C ALA A 269 14.53 -11.74 10.74
N ASP A 270 15.34 -11.18 11.64
CA ASP A 270 15.18 -11.26 13.10
C ASP A 270 14.19 -10.24 13.68
N THR A 271 13.69 -9.31 12.86
CA THR A 271 12.71 -8.28 13.25
C THR A 271 11.33 -8.47 12.62
N ILE A 272 11.22 -9.27 11.57
CA ILE A 272 9.97 -9.55 10.85
C ILE A 272 9.12 -10.52 11.67
N SER A 273 7.87 -10.11 11.97
CA SER A 273 6.89 -10.93 12.70
C SER A 273 6.52 -12.21 11.93
N LEU A 274 6.67 -13.39 12.56
CA LEU A 274 6.18 -14.65 12.03
C LEU A 274 4.66 -14.65 11.86
N LYS A 275 3.92 -13.94 12.71
CA LYS A 275 2.46 -13.88 12.58
C LYS A 275 1.97 -12.92 11.49
N GLY A 276 2.70 -11.84 11.23
CA GLY A 276 2.26 -10.76 10.33
C GLY A 276 2.83 -10.80 8.91
N TRP A 277 3.99 -11.42 8.68
CA TRP A 277 4.74 -11.31 7.42
C TRP A 277 3.96 -11.65 6.14
N ASP A 278 3.02 -12.59 6.17
CA ASP A 278 2.29 -13.08 4.99
C ASP A 278 0.83 -12.63 4.94
N GLN A 279 0.45 -11.59 5.70
CA GLN A 279 -0.95 -11.15 5.81
C GLN A 279 -1.40 -10.15 4.74
N GLU A 280 -0.48 -9.63 3.91
CA GLU A 280 -0.82 -8.69 2.84
C GLU A 280 -1.62 -9.33 1.71
N GLU A 281 -2.52 -8.56 1.10
CA GLU A 281 -3.27 -9.02 -0.08
C GLU A 281 -2.44 -8.80 -1.35
N LEU A 282 -2.20 -9.87 -2.09
CA LEU A 282 -1.53 -9.81 -3.38
C LEU A 282 -2.55 -9.61 -4.51
N LEU A 283 -2.46 -8.46 -5.18
CA LEU A 283 -3.24 -8.18 -6.39
C LEU A 283 -2.79 -9.09 -7.56
N PRO A 284 -3.72 -9.53 -8.43
CA PRO A 284 -3.40 -10.39 -9.56
C PRO A 284 -2.59 -9.64 -10.64
N GLY A 285 -1.97 -10.37 -11.58
CA GLY A 285 -1.18 -9.76 -12.66
C GLY A 285 0.32 -9.74 -12.41
N GLY A 286 0.80 -10.21 -11.25
CA GLY A 286 2.22 -10.20 -10.89
C GLY A 286 2.78 -8.79 -10.69
N HIS A 287 4.06 -8.60 -10.98
CA HIS A 287 4.77 -7.33 -10.78
C HIS A 287 5.25 -6.73 -12.11
N GLY A 288 5.11 -5.41 -12.25
CA GLY A 288 5.52 -4.66 -13.43
C GLY A 288 6.41 -3.47 -13.08
N LEU A 289 7.62 -3.44 -13.62
CA LEU A 289 8.52 -2.31 -13.49
C LEU A 289 8.04 -1.14 -14.37
N MET A 290 7.95 0.06 -13.79
CA MET A 290 7.56 1.29 -14.46
C MET A 290 8.70 1.83 -15.35
N VAL A 291 8.71 1.46 -16.64
CA VAL A 291 9.81 1.80 -17.57
C VAL A 291 10.03 3.32 -17.74
N ARG A 292 8.96 4.12 -17.57
CA ARG A 292 9.01 5.59 -17.65
C ARG A 292 9.03 6.28 -16.28
N GLY A 293 9.25 5.51 -15.21
CA GLY A 293 9.15 5.95 -13.84
C GLY A 293 7.73 6.30 -13.40
N TYR A 294 7.55 6.55 -12.10
CA TYR A 294 6.26 6.93 -11.53
C TYR A 294 5.91 8.43 -11.64
N LEU A 295 6.89 9.31 -11.89
CA LEU A 295 6.68 10.76 -11.91
C LEU A 295 5.52 11.22 -12.83
N PRO A 296 5.30 10.67 -14.04
CA PRO A 296 4.17 11.05 -14.88
C PRO A 296 2.80 10.83 -14.24
N VAL A 297 2.64 9.75 -13.47
CA VAL A 297 1.40 9.42 -12.75
C VAL A 297 1.10 10.47 -11.71
N ILE A 298 2.08 10.79 -10.86
CA ILE A 298 1.86 11.75 -9.78
C ILE A 298 1.68 13.19 -10.29
N ASN A 299 2.38 13.56 -11.37
CA ASN A 299 2.16 14.87 -12.03
C ASN A 299 0.73 15.00 -12.56
N THR A 300 0.16 13.92 -13.07
CA THR A 300 -1.22 13.89 -13.57
C THR A 300 -2.20 14.08 -12.42
N LEU A 301 -2.02 13.37 -11.31
CA LEU A 301 -2.85 13.52 -10.12
C LEU A 301 -2.71 14.91 -9.47
N ALA A 302 -1.53 15.54 -9.55
CA ALA A 302 -1.25 16.86 -8.99
C ALA A 302 -1.80 18.05 -9.79
N LYS A 303 -2.19 17.84 -11.06
CA LYS A 303 -2.48 18.93 -12.01
C LYS A 303 -3.58 19.90 -11.54
N GLY A 304 -3.22 21.14 -11.22
CA GLY A 304 -4.17 22.18 -10.82
C GLY A 304 -4.51 22.20 -9.33
N LEU A 305 -3.86 21.37 -8.51
CA LEU A 305 -3.92 21.48 -7.05
C LEU A 305 -3.05 22.64 -6.55
N ASP A 306 -3.46 23.28 -5.45
CA ASP A 306 -2.64 24.27 -4.75
C ASP A 306 -1.61 23.55 -3.87
N ILE A 307 -0.39 23.36 -4.39
CA ILE A 307 0.71 22.67 -3.70
C ILE A 307 1.80 23.68 -3.30
N ARG A 308 2.05 23.77 -2.00
CA ARG A 308 3.07 24.63 -1.38
C ARG A 308 4.27 23.79 -1.00
N LEU A 309 5.27 23.77 -1.89
CA LEU A 309 6.56 23.12 -1.66
C LEU A 309 7.42 23.90 -0.66
N SER A 310 8.39 23.25 -0.04
CA SER A 310 9.27 23.83 0.99
C SER A 310 8.52 24.41 2.20
N HIS A 311 7.36 23.84 2.54
CA HIS A 311 6.56 24.18 3.72
C HIS A 311 6.58 23.01 4.71
N SER A 312 7.65 22.92 5.51
CA SER A 312 7.77 21.89 6.54
C SER A 312 6.85 22.21 7.72
N VAL A 313 5.87 21.35 7.97
CA VAL A 313 4.96 21.48 9.11
C VAL A 313 5.68 21.10 10.41
N THR A 314 5.54 21.94 11.44
CA THR A 314 6.14 21.73 12.77
C THR A 314 5.10 21.59 13.88
N LYS A 315 3.88 22.13 13.70
CA LYS A 315 2.82 22.06 14.70
C LYS A 315 1.43 22.00 14.09
N ILE A 316 0.55 21.18 14.66
CA ILE A 316 -0.84 20.98 14.26
C ILE A 316 -1.74 21.18 15.49
N ASP A 317 -2.44 22.32 15.52
CA ASP A 317 -3.40 22.68 16.54
C ASP A 317 -4.81 22.27 16.12
N ARG A 318 -5.39 21.26 16.77
CA ARG A 318 -6.80 20.90 16.61
C ARG A 318 -7.66 21.88 17.39
N ARG A 319 -8.69 22.42 16.73
CA ARG A 319 -9.65 23.37 17.29
C ARG A 319 -11.05 22.78 17.23
N GLN A 320 -11.97 23.33 18.03
CA GLN A 320 -13.36 22.85 18.08
C GLN A 320 -14.01 22.77 16.68
N ASN A 321 -13.74 23.75 15.81
CA ASN A 321 -14.31 23.86 14.46
C ASN A 321 -13.25 23.94 13.36
N GLY A 322 -12.08 23.33 13.54
CA GLY A 322 -11.06 23.34 12.50
C GLY A 322 -9.69 22.88 12.96
N VAL A 323 -8.70 23.24 12.16
CA VAL A 323 -7.28 22.98 12.39
C VAL A 323 -6.48 24.25 12.10
N LYS A 324 -5.39 24.46 12.83
CA LYS A 324 -4.35 25.43 12.47
C LYS A 324 -3.03 24.68 12.35
N VAL A 325 -2.40 24.78 11.19
CA VAL A 325 -1.12 24.15 10.88
C VAL A 325 -0.04 25.23 10.82
N THR A 326 1.04 25.05 11.56
CA THR A 326 2.20 25.96 11.59
C THR A 326 3.37 25.30 10.87
N VAL A 327 4.03 26.07 10.00
CA VAL A 327 5.24 25.64 9.28
C VAL A 327 6.50 26.23 9.91
N GLU A 328 7.67 25.71 9.55
CA GLU A 328 8.98 26.01 10.16
C GLU A 328 9.31 27.51 10.23
N ASP A 329 8.89 28.31 9.25
CA ASP A 329 9.11 29.77 9.25
C ASP A 329 8.08 30.58 10.05
N GLY A 330 7.18 29.90 10.77
CA GLY A 330 6.16 30.50 11.63
C GLY A 330 4.87 30.89 10.91
N ARG A 331 4.77 30.76 9.58
CA ARG A 331 3.49 30.94 8.88
C ARG A 331 2.47 29.91 9.34
N THR A 332 1.19 30.31 9.32
CA THR A 332 0.08 29.46 9.76
C THR A 332 -0.98 29.36 8.68
N PHE A 333 -1.57 28.18 8.59
CA PHE A 333 -2.65 27.83 7.67
C PHE A 333 -3.83 27.33 8.50
N ILE A 334 -5.05 27.74 8.16
CA ILE A 334 -6.27 27.38 8.89
C ILE A 334 -7.25 26.75 7.90
N ALA A 335 -7.89 25.66 8.33
CA ALA A 335 -8.91 24.96 7.55
C ALA A 335 -9.93 24.27 8.47
N ASP A 336 -11.01 23.73 7.88
CA ASP A 336 -12.03 22.97 8.61
C ASP A 336 -11.51 21.58 9.05
N ALA A 337 -10.60 21.00 8.28
CA ALA A 337 -9.97 19.72 8.56
C ALA A 337 -8.54 19.62 7.99
N ALA A 338 -7.80 18.59 8.40
CA ALA A 338 -6.54 18.22 7.79
C ALA A 338 -6.45 16.73 7.45
N VAL A 339 -5.85 16.42 6.31
CA VAL A 339 -5.39 15.07 5.97
C VAL A 339 -3.89 14.98 6.26
N ILE A 340 -3.52 14.06 7.16
CA ILE A 340 -2.17 13.75 7.59
C ILE A 340 -1.63 12.63 6.70
N ALA A 341 -0.85 12.98 5.69
CA ALA A 341 -0.19 12.05 4.77
C ALA A 341 1.34 12.01 5.01
N ILE A 342 1.73 12.11 6.28
CA ILE A 342 3.12 12.17 6.74
C ILE A 342 3.67 10.73 6.89
N PRO A 343 4.88 10.42 6.41
CA PRO A 343 5.47 9.09 6.59
C PRO A 343 5.58 8.67 8.05
N LEU A 344 5.38 7.37 8.32
CA LEU A 344 5.43 6.81 9.67
C LEU A 344 6.75 7.14 10.40
N GLY A 345 7.90 7.06 9.73
CA GLY A 345 9.20 7.43 10.32
C GLY A 345 9.26 8.88 10.82
N VAL A 346 8.60 9.81 10.11
CA VAL A 346 8.50 11.21 10.54
C VAL A 346 7.57 11.35 11.74
N LEU A 347 6.44 10.65 11.77
CA LEU A 347 5.54 10.65 12.94
C LEU A 347 6.27 10.11 14.20
N LYS A 348 7.04 9.03 14.07
CA LYS A 348 7.86 8.44 15.15
C LYS A 348 8.94 9.38 15.69
N SER A 349 9.41 10.31 14.87
CA SER A 349 10.49 11.24 15.26
C SER A 349 10.05 12.35 16.22
N ASN A 350 8.73 12.49 16.47
CA ASN A 350 8.15 13.55 17.31
C ASN A 350 8.55 14.98 16.91
N ARG A 351 8.93 15.19 15.64
CA ARG A 351 9.27 16.52 15.10
C ARG A 351 8.06 17.42 14.86
N ILE A 352 6.86 16.84 14.84
CA ILE A 352 5.60 17.56 14.63
C ILE A 352 4.82 17.51 15.93
N GLU A 353 4.57 18.69 16.50
CA GLU A 353 3.77 18.82 17.70
C GLU A 353 2.27 18.74 17.37
N PHE A 354 1.54 17.84 18.01
CA PHE A 354 0.08 17.80 17.95
C PHE A 354 -0.48 18.41 19.24
N GLU A 355 -1.35 19.42 19.11
CA GLU A 355 -2.02 20.05 20.25
C GLU A 355 -3.56 19.97 20.08
N PRO A 356 -4.30 19.36 21.03
CA PRO A 356 -3.79 18.53 22.12
C PRO A 356 -3.01 17.31 21.59
N ARG A 357 -2.33 16.58 22.47
CA ARG A 357 -1.61 15.36 22.09
C ARG A 357 -2.55 14.32 21.49
N LEU A 358 -2.04 13.50 20.57
CA LEU A 358 -2.81 12.40 19.99
C LEU A 358 -3.22 11.41 21.09
N PRO A 359 -4.36 10.73 20.95
CA PRO A 359 -4.76 9.68 21.90
C PRO A 359 -3.69 8.60 22.04
N GLU A 360 -3.60 7.98 23.22
CA GLU A 360 -2.60 6.96 23.54
C GLU A 360 -2.59 5.80 22.51
N TRP A 361 -3.77 5.28 22.15
CA TRP A 361 -3.90 4.22 21.13
C TRP A 361 -3.35 4.59 19.75
N LYS A 362 -3.27 5.89 19.42
CA LYS A 362 -2.68 6.40 18.18
C LYS A 362 -1.17 6.52 18.31
N GLU A 363 -0.68 7.06 19.43
CA GLU A 363 0.75 7.15 19.71
C GLU A 363 1.38 5.74 19.81
N GLU A 364 0.69 4.78 20.42
CA GLU A 364 1.08 3.36 20.42
C GLU A 364 1.21 2.81 19.00
N ALA A 365 0.20 3.01 18.13
CA ALA A 365 0.27 2.54 16.74
C ALA A 365 1.44 3.15 15.97
N ILE A 366 1.71 4.45 16.16
CA ILE A 366 2.89 5.12 15.59
C ILE A 366 4.19 4.48 16.10
N ASN A 367 4.27 4.19 17.40
CA ASN A 367 5.48 3.69 18.04
C ASN A 367 5.73 2.20 17.79
N ASP A 368 4.68 1.39 17.62
CA ASP A 368 4.79 -0.05 17.51
C ASP A 368 4.91 -0.57 16.07
N LEU A 369 4.41 0.15 15.06
CA LEU A 369 4.66 -0.21 13.66
C LEU A 369 6.15 -0.04 13.31
N GLY A 370 6.70 -1.03 12.60
CA GLY A 370 8.07 -0.99 12.07
C GLY A 370 8.21 0.00 10.92
N VAL A 371 9.42 0.52 10.75
CA VAL A 371 9.82 1.26 9.53
C VAL A 371 11.10 0.63 9.02
N GLY A 372 11.00 -0.06 7.88
CA GLY A 372 12.12 -0.66 7.17
C GLY A 372 12.96 0.39 6.44
N ILE A 373 14.16 0.00 6.03
CA ILE A 373 15.08 0.79 5.21
C ILE A 373 15.61 -0.09 4.08
N GLU A 374 15.29 0.30 2.85
CA GLU A 374 15.87 -0.20 1.61
C GLU A 374 16.32 1.00 0.80
N ASN A 375 17.56 0.96 0.30
CA ASN A 375 18.12 1.99 -0.55
C ASN A 375 18.42 1.43 -1.94
N LYS A 376 18.71 2.35 -2.87
CA LYS A 376 19.16 2.05 -4.23
C LYS A 376 20.49 2.74 -4.49
N ILE A 377 21.46 1.96 -4.94
CA ILE A 377 22.69 2.44 -5.54
C ILE A 377 22.63 2.09 -7.02
N VAL A 378 22.36 3.09 -7.84
CA VAL A 378 22.19 2.98 -9.29
C VAL A 378 23.54 3.21 -9.94
N LEU A 379 23.99 2.28 -10.78
CA LEU A 379 25.24 2.34 -11.52
C LEU A 379 24.95 2.35 -13.02
N ASN A 380 25.34 3.43 -13.72
CA ASN A 380 25.24 3.55 -15.17
C ASN A 380 26.59 3.22 -15.82
N PHE A 381 26.60 2.48 -16.93
CA PHE A 381 27.81 2.02 -17.61
C PHE A 381 27.79 2.39 -19.10
N ASP A 382 28.95 2.36 -19.76
CA ASP A 382 28.99 2.54 -21.23
C ASP A 382 28.49 1.32 -22.01
N ASN A 383 28.71 0.11 -21.46
CA ASN A 383 28.43 -1.14 -22.13
C ASN A 383 27.83 -2.17 -21.17
N VAL A 384 26.99 -3.06 -21.70
CA VAL A 384 26.46 -4.21 -20.98
C VAL A 384 27.49 -5.35 -21.01
N PHE A 385 27.95 -5.77 -19.84
CA PHE A 385 28.92 -6.88 -19.68
C PHE A 385 28.40 -8.02 -18.78
N TRP A 386 27.14 -7.92 -18.32
CA TRP A 386 26.48 -8.91 -17.48
C TRP A 386 25.53 -9.80 -18.28
N PRO A 387 25.13 -10.97 -17.76
CA PRO A 387 24.13 -11.83 -18.40
C PRO A 387 22.78 -11.12 -18.57
N ASN A 388 22.02 -11.48 -19.61
CA ASN A 388 20.68 -10.92 -19.85
C ASN A 388 19.60 -11.54 -18.93
N VAL A 389 19.80 -11.38 -17.63
CA VAL A 389 18.91 -11.83 -16.54
C VAL A 389 18.30 -10.62 -15.84
N GLU A 390 17.23 -10.80 -15.07
CA GLU A 390 16.61 -9.71 -14.30
C GLU A 390 17.45 -9.36 -13.07
N PHE A 391 18.04 -10.38 -12.44
CA PHE A 391 18.87 -10.21 -11.26
C PHE A 391 20.21 -10.91 -11.39
N VAL A 392 21.27 -10.18 -11.04
CA VAL A 392 22.61 -10.74 -10.85
C VAL A 392 22.89 -10.74 -9.35
N GLY A 393 23.17 -11.89 -8.75
CA GLY A 393 23.28 -12.05 -7.31
C GLY A 393 24.62 -12.63 -6.85
N VAL A 394 25.01 -12.27 -5.63
CA VAL A 394 26.16 -12.84 -4.92
C VAL A 394 25.65 -13.62 -3.71
N VAL A 395 26.03 -14.89 -3.60
CA VAL A 395 25.70 -15.75 -2.45
C VAL A 395 26.85 -15.74 -1.44
N ALA A 396 26.52 -15.73 -0.14
CA ALA A 396 27.49 -15.65 0.95
C ALA A 396 27.03 -16.44 2.19
N GLU A 397 27.90 -16.54 3.20
CA GLU A 397 27.61 -17.29 4.44
C GLU A 397 26.47 -16.70 5.30
N THR A 398 26.09 -15.45 5.06
CA THR A 398 25.00 -14.77 5.78
C THR A 398 24.19 -13.91 4.81
N SER A 399 22.91 -13.67 5.12
CA SER A 399 22.06 -12.76 4.34
C SER A 399 22.66 -11.36 4.20
N TYR A 400 23.29 -10.83 5.26
CA TYR A 400 24.04 -9.56 5.23
C TYR A 400 25.19 -9.54 4.22
N GLY A 401 25.85 -10.69 4.00
CA GLY A 401 26.92 -10.82 3.00
C GLY A 401 26.42 -11.06 1.59
N CYS A 402 25.17 -11.48 1.42
CA CYS A 402 24.55 -11.68 0.12
C CYS A 402 24.23 -10.34 -0.53
N SER A 403 24.07 -10.34 -1.85
CA SER A 403 23.61 -9.16 -2.56
C SER A 403 22.96 -9.48 -3.90
N TYR A 404 22.29 -8.48 -4.47
CA TYR A 404 21.72 -8.57 -5.80
C TYR A 404 21.68 -7.20 -6.49
N PHE A 405 21.75 -7.26 -7.81
CA PHE A 405 21.60 -6.14 -8.71
C PHE A 405 20.40 -6.37 -9.61
N LEU A 406 19.47 -5.41 -9.64
CA LEU A 406 18.44 -5.36 -10.67
C LEU A 406 19.06 -4.89 -11.99
N ASN A 407 18.78 -5.63 -13.05
CA ASN A 407 19.17 -5.28 -14.41
C ASN A 407 18.09 -4.41 -15.09
N LEU A 408 18.28 -3.09 -15.08
CA LEU A 408 17.38 -2.17 -15.76
C LEU A 408 17.52 -2.21 -17.28
N HIS A 409 18.63 -2.72 -17.83
CA HIS A 409 18.80 -2.86 -19.28
C HIS A 409 17.71 -3.72 -19.91
N LYS A 410 17.27 -4.78 -19.23
CA LYS A 410 16.23 -5.69 -19.74
C LYS A 410 14.88 -4.98 -19.92
N ALA A 411 14.54 -4.07 -19.01
CA ALA A 411 13.28 -3.35 -19.04
C ALA A 411 13.32 -2.03 -19.84
N THR A 412 14.47 -1.36 -19.86
CA THR A 412 14.59 0.02 -20.35
C THR A 412 15.49 0.17 -21.57
N GLY A 413 16.34 -0.83 -21.85
CA GLY A 413 17.41 -0.74 -22.84
C GLY A 413 18.63 0.08 -22.39
N HIS A 414 18.61 0.67 -21.19
CA HIS A 414 19.74 1.45 -20.67
C HIS A 414 20.73 0.57 -19.88
N PRO A 415 22.05 0.72 -20.06
CA PRO A 415 23.09 -0.09 -19.40
C PRO A 415 23.24 0.25 -17.91
N VAL A 416 22.21 -0.08 -17.12
CA VAL A 416 22.10 0.27 -15.70
C VAL A 416 21.88 -0.97 -14.84
N LEU A 417 22.64 -1.07 -13.75
CA LEU A 417 22.43 -2.01 -12.66
C LEU A 417 22.06 -1.24 -11.38
N VAL A 418 21.12 -1.76 -10.61
CA VAL A 418 20.70 -1.18 -9.33
C VAL A 418 20.98 -2.15 -8.20
N TYR A 419 21.92 -1.80 -7.33
CA TYR A 419 22.19 -2.51 -6.09
C TYR A 419 21.21 -2.07 -5.02
N MET A 420 20.54 -3.02 -4.35
CA MET A 420 19.41 -2.74 -3.45
C MET A 420 19.66 -3.28 -2.03
N PRO A 421 20.44 -2.57 -1.20
CA PRO A 421 20.68 -2.97 0.17
C PRO A 421 19.44 -2.68 1.05
N ALA A 422 19.13 -3.61 1.96
CA ALA A 422 18.03 -3.51 2.90
C ALA A 422 18.49 -3.70 4.36
N GLY A 423 17.61 -3.40 5.32
CA GLY A 423 17.81 -3.66 6.73
C GLY A 423 19.10 -3.03 7.29
N LYS A 424 19.89 -3.83 8.00
CA LYS A 424 21.14 -3.39 8.60
C LYS A 424 22.18 -2.96 7.56
N LEU A 425 22.25 -3.63 6.41
CA LEU A 425 23.20 -3.27 5.35
C LEU A 425 22.90 -1.88 4.79
N ALA A 426 21.61 -1.55 4.57
CA ALA A 426 21.22 -0.20 4.13
C ALA A 426 21.65 0.87 5.14
N ARG A 427 21.45 0.63 6.44
CA ARG A 427 21.88 1.54 7.51
C ARG A 427 23.39 1.70 7.61
N ASP A 428 24.14 0.64 7.34
CA ASP A 428 25.61 0.68 7.34
C ASP A 428 26.14 1.44 6.11
N ILE A 429 25.46 1.33 4.96
CA ILE A 429 25.77 2.07 3.73
C ILE A 429 25.49 3.57 3.87
N GLU A 430 24.41 3.99 4.51
CA GLU A 430 24.11 5.43 4.71
C GLU A 430 25.14 6.17 5.58
N LYS A 431 26.07 5.45 6.25
CA LYS A 431 27.20 6.04 6.96
C LYS A 431 28.35 6.43 6.02
N MET A 432 28.30 5.97 4.78
CA MET A 432 29.31 6.23 3.75
C MET A 432 28.94 7.48 2.93
N SER A 433 29.92 8.06 2.23
CA SER A 433 29.61 9.01 1.15
C SER A 433 29.01 8.29 -0.06
N ASP A 434 28.29 9.02 -0.92
CA ASP A 434 27.72 8.45 -2.16
C ASP A 434 28.78 7.76 -3.03
N GLU A 435 29.97 8.35 -3.13
CA GLU A 435 31.10 7.78 -3.87
C GLU A 435 31.56 6.45 -3.24
N ALA A 436 31.69 6.39 -1.92
CA ALA A 436 32.09 5.17 -1.21
C ALA A 436 31.00 4.09 -1.29
N ALA A 437 29.72 4.47 -1.24
CA ALA A 437 28.59 3.56 -1.44
C ALA A 437 28.54 3.00 -2.86
N ALA A 438 28.72 3.85 -3.88
CA ALA A 438 28.82 3.44 -5.28
C ALA A 438 30.03 2.53 -5.52
N SER A 439 31.19 2.87 -4.95
CA SER A 439 32.39 2.03 -4.98
C SER A 439 32.16 0.68 -4.31
N PHE A 440 31.48 0.65 -3.15
CA PHE A 440 31.10 -0.58 -2.46
C PHE A 440 30.24 -1.49 -3.34
N ALA A 441 29.17 -0.94 -3.93
CA ALA A 441 28.32 -1.69 -4.85
C ALA A 441 29.11 -2.20 -6.06
N PHE A 442 29.92 -1.35 -6.69
CA PHE A 442 30.76 -1.74 -7.82
C PHE A 442 31.77 -2.82 -7.45
N MET A 443 32.35 -2.79 -6.25
CA MET A 443 33.25 -3.84 -5.76
C MET A 443 32.54 -5.19 -5.62
N GLN A 444 31.26 -5.24 -5.21
CA GLN A 444 30.50 -6.49 -5.20
C GLN A 444 30.32 -7.04 -6.62
N LEU A 445 30.07 -6.17 -7.59
CA LEU A 445 29.95 -6.56 -9.01
C LEU A 445 31.29 -7.06 -9.57
N LYS A 446 32.39 -6.37 -9.28
CA LYS A 446 33.76 -6.73 -9.71
C LYS A 446 34.21 -8.10 -9.22
N LYS A 447 33.74 -8.55 -8.05
CA LYS A 447 34.04 -9.90 -7.53
C LYS A 447 33.50 -10.99 -8.45
N ILE A 448 32.30 -10.78 -8.99
CA ILE A 448 31.59 -11.80 -9.79
C ILE A 448 31.75 -11.59 -11.30
N LEU A 449 32.08 -10.37 -11.73
CA LEU A 449 32.39 -10.00 -13.11
C LEU A 449 33.73 -9.26 -13.14
N PRO A 450 34.88 -9.95 -13.15
CA PRO A 450 36.21 -9.32 -13.05
C PRO A 450 36.52 -8.30 -14.16
N ASN A 451 35.93 -8.52 -15.34
CA ASN A 451 36.07 -7.68 -16.53
C ASN A 451 35.08 -6.50 -16.56
N ALA A 452 34.29 -6.28 -15.50
CA ALA A 452 33.38 -5.15 -15.39
C ALA A 452 34.14 -3.82 -15.55
N SER A 453 33.64 -2.97 -16.45
CA SER A 453 34.08 -1.58 -16.57
C SER A 453 33.52 -0.74 -15.43
N GLU A 454 34.23 0.31 -15.04
CA GLU A 454 33.75 1.24 -14.02
C GLU A 454 32.44 1.94 -14.45
N PRO A 455 31.56 2.28 -13.50
CA PRO A 455 30.36 3.06 -13.81
C PRO A 455 30.73 4.48 -14.22
N VAL A 456 30.08 5.00 -15.26
CA VAL A 456 30.27 6.39 -15.74
C VAL A 456 29.54 7.40 -14.88
N GLN A 457 28.43 6.99 -14.26
CA GLN A 457 27.63 7.80 -13.35
C GLN A 457 26.99 6.90 -12.30
N TYR A 458 26.65 7.48 -11.15
CA TYR A 458 25.93 6.80 -10.09
C TYR A 458 24.92 7.70 -9.40
N LEU A 459 23.92 7.08 -8.78
CA LEU A 459 22.96 7.72 -7.87
C LEU A 459 22.82 6.86 -6.62
N VAL A 460 22.67 7.50 -5.46
CA VAL A 460 22.51 6.81 -4.16
C VAL A 460 21.31 7.41 -3.43
N SER A 461 20.39 6.57 -2.98
CA SER A 461 19.30 6.99 -2.09
C SER A 461 19.67 6.82 -0.62
N HIS A 462 19.07 7.65 0.23
CA HIS A 462 19.29 7.67 1.69
C HIS A 462 17.97 7.80 2.45
N TRP A 463 17.06 6.83 2.28
CA TRP A 463 15.71 6.93 2.82
C TRP A 463 15.66 6.94 4.35
N GLY A 464 16.61 6.27 5.02
CA GLY A 464 16.71 6.18 6.48
C GLY A 464 17.10 7.50 7.15
N THR A 465 18.04 8.24 6.56
CA THR A 465 18.52 9.54 7.05
C THR A 465 17.81 10.74 6.42
N ASP A 466 17.00 10.53 5.38
CA ASP A 466 16.14 11.58 4.81
C ASP A 466 15.16 12.12 5.84
N LYS A 467 15.33 13.40 6.20
CA LYS A 467 14.52 14.08 7.24
C LYS A 467 13.01 14.07 6.97
N ASN A 468 12.57 13.88 5.74
CA ASN A 468 11.16 13.89 5.32
C ASN A 468 10.58 12.48 5.15
N SER A 469 11.34 11.42 5.45
CA SER A 469 10.85 10.04 5.33
C SER A 469 11.26 9.19 6.53
N LEU A 470 12.52 9.27 6.95
CA LEU A 470 13.09 8.53 8.08
C LEU A 470 12.82 7.03 7.98
N GLY A 471 13.00 6.50 6.77
CA GLY A 471 12.81 5.11 6.39
C GLY A 471 12.07 4.95 5.06
N SER A 472 12.00 3.71 4.59
CA SER A 472 11.45 3.32 3.30
C SER A 472 9.96 3.00 3.40
N TYR A 473 9.55 1.97 4.14
CA TYR A 473 8.13 1.62 4.28
C TYR A 473 7.87 0.80 5.55
N SER A 474 6.60 0.67 5.92
CA SER A 474 6.20 0.00 7.16
C SER A 474 6.22 -1.53 7.05
N TYR A 475 6.37 -2.20 8.19
CA TYR A 475 6.27 -3.66 8.33
C TYR A 475 5.83 -4.03 9.75
N ASP A 476 5.34 -5.27 9.92
CA ASP A 476 4.96 -5.81 11.23
C ASP A 476 6.18 -6.29 12.03
N THR A 477 6.40 -5.65 13.19
CA THR A 477 7.47 -6.04 14.11
C THR A 477 7.00 -7.13 15.07
N VAL A 478 7.93 -7.99 15.49
CA VAL A 478 7.67 -9.10 16.42
C VAL A 478 6.95 -8.65 17.70
N GLY A 479 5.89 -9.36 18.05
CA GLY A 479 5.20 -9.24 19.34
C GLY A 479 4.26 -8.05 19.45
N LYS A 480 3.97 -7.36 18.34
CA LYS A 480 3.05 -6.22 18.30
C LYS A 480 1.64 -6.64 17.86
N SER A 481 0.69 -5.75 18.11
CA SER A 481 -0.71 -5.97 17.74
C SER A 481 -0.88 -6.04 16.22
N HIS A 482 -1.88 -6.76 15.73
CA HIS A 482 -2.16 -6.88 14.30
C HIS A 482 -3.02 -5.74 13.74
N ASP A 483 -3.72 -5.01 14.60
CA ASP A 483 -4.66 -3.94 14.21
C ASP A 483 -4.01 -2.55 14.13
N LEU A 484 -2.66 -2.48 14.08
CA LEU A 484 -1.95 -1.21 14.18
C LEU A 484 -2.15 -0.31 12.96
N TYR A 485 -2.23 -0.89 11.75
CA TYR A 485 -2.53 -0.13 10.53
C TYR A 485 -3.91 0.52 10.61
N GLU A 486 -4.92 -0.22 11.08
CA GLU A 486 -6.27 0.28 11.26
C GLU A 486 -6.31 1.34 12.36
N ARG A 487 -5.65 1.11 13.50
CA ARG A 487 -5.49 2.12 14.54
C ARG A 487 -4.83 3.37 13.98
N LEU A 488 -3.77 3.27 13.19
CA LEU A 488 -3.13 4.44 12.59
C LEU A 488 -4.04 5.18 11.60
N ARG A 489 -4.93 4.48 10.89
CA ARG A 489 -5.91 5.06 9.96
C ARG A 489 -7.04 5.86 10.65
N ILE A 490 -7.52 5.41 11.81
CA ILE A 490 -8.72 5.99 12.46
C ILE A 490 -8.61 7.53 12.62
N PRO A 491 -9.56 8.33 12.12
CA PRO A 491 -9.52 9.78 12.29
C PRO A 491 -9.51 10.24 13.76
N VAL A 492 -8.87 11.37 14.03
CA VAL A 492 -8.85 12.02 15.35
C VAL A 492 -9.42 13.43 15.21
N ASP A 493 -10.65 13.62 15.66
CA ASP A 493 -11.43 14.85 15.51
C ASP A 493 -11.56 15.31 14.04
N ASN A 494 -10.70 16.26 13.64
CA ASN A 494 -10.63 16.88 12.31
C ASN A 494 -9.37 16.45 11.53
N LEU A 495 -8.65 15.46 12.05
CA LEU A 495 -7.44 14.91 11.45
C LEU A 495 -7.75 13.54 10.86
N PHE A 496 -7.50 13.38 9.57
CA PHE A 496 -7.70 12.14 8.81
C PHE A 496 -6.34 11.62 8.39
N PHE A 497 -6.04 10.34 8.60
CA PHE A 497 -4.70 9.79 8.36
C PHE A 497 -4.68 8.95 7.08
N ALA A 498 -3.66 9.16 6.25
CA ALA A 498 -3.47 8.46 4.99
C ALA A 498 -1.98 8.13 4.76
N GLY A 499 -1.71 7.13 3.92
CA GLY A 499 -0.35 6.66 3.67
C GLY A 499 -0.26 5.14 3.64
N GLU A 500 0.85 4.60 3.15
CA GLU A 500 1.04 3.14 3.11
C GLU A 500 0.93 2.50 4.50
N ALA A 501 1.42 3.16 5.55
CA ALA A 501 1.29 2.70 6.94
C ALA A 501 -0.14 2.83 7.53
N THR A 502 -1.13 3.21 6.73
CA THR A 502 -2.56 3.19 7.10
C THR A 502 -3.36 2.17 6.28
N SER A 503 -2.68 1.38 5.45
CA SER A 503 -3.26 0.34 4.61
C SER A 503 -3.04 -1.02 5.24
N PHE A 504 -4.10 -1.65 5.73
CA PHE A 504 -4.01 -3.03 6.25
C PHE A 504 -3.80 -4.03 5.10
N ASP A 505 -4.53 -3.87 3.99
CA ASP A 505 -4.51 -4.83 2.88
C ASP A 505 -3.22 -4.72 2.02
N TYR A 506 -2.61 -3.54 1.97
CA TYR A 506 -1.51 -3.23 1.04
C TYR A 506 -0.42 -2.34 1.67
N PRO A 507 0.14 -2.70 2.83
CA PRO A 507 1.19 -1.93 3.48
C PRO A 507 2.43 -1.79 2.57
N GLY A 508 3.23 -0.76 2.81
CA GLY A 508 4.46 -0.49 2.05
C GLY A 508 4.33 -0.15 0.56
N SER A 509 3.11 -0.15 -0.01
CA SER A 509 2.89 -0.03 -1.45
C SER A 509 2.38 1.35 -1.91
N VAL A 510 2.62 1.68 -3.18
CA VAL A 510 2.09 2.91 -3.80
C VAL A 510 0.56 2.85 -3.93
N HIS A 511 -0.01 1.68 -4.24
CA HIS A 511 -1.46 1.52 -4.38
C HIS A 511 -2.16 1.52 -3.02
N GLY A 512 -1.55 1.02 -1.94
CA GLY A 512 -2.03 1.20 -0.57
C GLY A 512 -2.03 2.67 -0.14
N ALA A 513 -0.97 3.43 -0.47
CA ALA A 513 -0.96 4.87 -0.26
C ALA A 513 -2.06 5.59 -1.05
N TYR A 514 -2.28 5.22 -2.32
CA TYR A 514 -3.37 5.77 -3.14
C TYR A 514 -4.75 5.48 -2.53
N SER A 515 -5.04 4.21 -2.21
CA SER A 515 -6.33 3.77 -1.66
C SER A 515 -6.66 4.44 -0.33
N THR A 516 -5.69 4.51 0.58
CA THR A 516 -5.88 5.20 1.87
C THR A 516 -6.04 6.71 1.72
N GLY A 517 -5.43 7.31 0.70
CA GLY A 517 -5.68 8.71 0.32
C GLY A 517 -7.14 8.96 -0.07
N LEU A 518 -7.73 8.06 -0.88
CA LEU A 518 -9.16 8.13 -1.23
C LEU A 518 -10.06 7.94 0.00
N MET A 519 -9.75 6.96 0.85
CA MET A 519 -10.52 6.71 2.09
C MET A 519 -10.51 7.93 3.02
N ALA A 520 -9.33 8.52 3.26
CA ALA A 520 -9.21 9.70 4.12
C ALA A 520 -9.93 10.93 3.53
N ALA A 521 -9.91 11.10 2.21
CA ALA A 521 -10.68 12.14 1.54
C ALA A 521 -12.17 11.96 1.73
N GLU A 522 -12.68 10.73 1.59
CA GLU A 522 -14.10 10.44 1.77
C GLU A 522 -14.57 10.64 3.22
N ASP A 523 -13.80 10.12 4.19
CA ASP A 523 -14.07 10.33 5.62
C ASP A 523 -14.07 11.83 5.97
N CYS A 524 -13.11 12.58 5.43
CA CYS A 524 -13.01 14.02 5.59
C CYS A 524 -14.21 14.73 4.98
N ARG A 525 -14.57 14.38 3.74
CA ARG A 525 -15.70 14.95 3.00
C ARG A 525 -16.99 14.76 3.79
N MET A 526 -17.28 13.54 4.21
CA MET A 526 -18.48 13.20 4.97
C MET A 526 -18.54 13.98 6.28
N ARG A 527 -17.48 13.94 7.09
CA ARG A 527 -17.46 14.60 8.41
C ARG A 527 -17.58 16.12 8.31
N VAL A 528 -16.96 16.74 7.31
CA VAL A 528 -17.04 18.19 7.13
C VAL A 528 -18.44 18.59 6.64
N LEU A 529 -19.00 17.90 5.64
CA LEU A 529 -20.34 18.23 5.12
C LEU A 529 -21.46 18.01 6.15
N GLU A 530 -21.32 17.01 7.03
CA GLU A 530 -22.22 16.83 8.19
C GLU A 530 -22.33 18.11 9.04
N ARG A 531 -21.21 18.80 9.27
CA ARG A 531 -21.17 20.04 10.06
C ARG A 531 -21.74 21.24 9.31
N TYR A 532 -21.61 21.25 8.00
CA TYR A 532 -22.23 22.28 7.15
C TYR A 532 -23.75 22.08 7.02
N GLY A 533 -24.28 20.94 7.50
CA GLY A 533 -25.71 20.61 7.42
C GLY A 533 -26.16 20.30 5.99
N GLU A 534 -25.23 19.84 5.14
CA GLU A 534 -25.42 19.65 3.70
C GLU A 534 -25.53 18.18 3.26
N LEU A 535 -25.70 17.25 4.21
CA LEU A 535 -25.91 15.83 3.90
C LEU A 535 -27.10 15.59 2.94
N ASP A 536 -28.12 16.46 2.97
CA ASP A 536 -29.36 16.29 2.19
C ASP A 536 -29.32 16.85 0.75
N ILE A 537 -28.20 17.41 0.26
CA ILE A 537 -28.18 18.15 -1.03
C ILE A 537 -27.33 17.49 -2.12
N PHE A 538 -26.59 16.43 -1.84
CA PHE A 538 -25.75 15.78 -2.85
C PHE A 538 -26.13 14.32 -3.06
N GLN A 539 -26.96 14.07 -4.07
CA GLN A 539 -26.84 12.82 -4.82
C GLN A 539 -25.45 12.84 -5.46
N PRO A 540 -24.66 11.75 -5.35
CA PRO A 540 -23.47 11.65 -6.18
C PRO A 540 -23.95 11.77 -7.61
N VAL A 541 -23.49 12.80 -8.33
CA VAL A 541 -23.44 12.70 -9.78
C VAL A 541 -22.38 11.64 -10.02
N MET A 542 -22.80 10.38 -9.94
CA MET A 542 -22.18 9.30 -10.67
C MET A 542 -22.38 9.69 -12.13
N GLY A 543 -21.54 10.60 -12.61
CA GLY A 543 -21.18 10.53 -14.00
C GLY A 543 -20.64 9.12 -14.13
N GLU A 544 -21.36 8.27 -14.86
CA GLU A 544 -20.68 7.23 -15.60
C GLU A 544 -19.69 7.98 -16.49
N GLU A 545 -18.52 8.33 -15.95
CA GLU A 545 -17.33 8.26 -16.77
C GLU A 545 -17.35 6.83 -17.25
N VAL A 546 -17.81 6.66 -18.48
CA VAL A 546 -17.49 5.47 -19.27
C VAL A 546 -15.99 5.37 -19.13
N SER A 547 -15.54 4.53 -18.19
CA SER A 547 -14.12 4.32 -17.96
C SER A 547 -13.67 3.62 -19.22
N ILE A 548 -13.17 4.41 -20.18
CA ILE A 548 -12.44 3.87 -21.31
C ILE A 548 -11.22 3.24 -20.65
N SER A 549 -11.32 1.94 -20.36
CA SER A 549 -10.26 1.16 -19.77
C SER A 549 -9.21 0.98 -20.86
N VAL A 550 -8.31 1.95 -20.94
CA VAL A 550 -7.13 1.81 -21.78
C VAL A 550 -6.30 0.69 -21.15
N PRO A 551 -6.05 -0.42 -21.88
CA PRO A 551 -5.33 -1.56 -21.32
C PRO A 551 -3.91 -1.14 -20.93
N LEU A 552 -3.38 -1.78 -19.89
CA LEU A 552 -1.99 -1.62 -19.50
C LEU A 552 -1.07 -2.07 -20.64
N LEU A 553 -0.07 -1.26 -20.96
CA LEU A 553 0.94 -1.60 -21.97
C LEU A 553 2.03 -2.46 -21.31
N ILE A 554 1.87 -3.77 -21.39
CA ILE A 554 2.76 -4.74 -20.74
C ILE A 554 3.70 -5.33 -21.77
N SER A 555 4.99 -5.33 -21.46
CA SER A 555 6.05 -5.96 -22.25
C SER A 555 6.80 -7.02 -21.45
N ARG A 556 7.34 -8.01 -22.16
CA ARG A 556 8.15 -9.11 -21.63
C ARG A 556 9.47 -9.29 -22.40
N MET A 557 9.93 -8.25 -23.13
CA MET A 557 11.02 -8.39 -24.11
C MET A 557 12.18 -9.27 -23.66
#